data_AF-A0A381ECY7-F1
#
_entry.id   AF-A0A381ECY7-F1
#
_cell.length_a   1.000
_cell.length_b   1.000
_cell.length_c   1.000
_cell.angle_alpha   90.00
_cell.angle_beta   90.00
_cell.angle_gamma   90.00
#
_symmetry.space_group_name_H-M   'P 1'
#
loop_
_entity.id
_entity.type
_entity.pdbx_description
1 polymer ?
#
loop_
_entity_poly.entity_id
_entity_poly.type
_entity_poly.pdbx_seq_one_letter_code
_entity_poly.pdbx_strand_id
1 'polypeptide(L)'
;MLDKLFQLKAHGTTARTETIAGITTFLTMAYIIFVNPNVLAKTGMDHGAVFVATCIAAAIGCFIMGFLANLPVALAPGMGLNAFFTYTVVLQLGHSWQTALACVFLSGVLFILISLFRIREWLINAIPNSLKKAIAAGIGGFLTFIALQSAGIIVDADGVLVKMGSIISFAPLMTALCLLLIIAFVHYRVPGSVMLAILIVSALGVLFHNQPLPPSLIATPPSLAPTFMQMDFRSALDPAMYSIIFAFFFVDLFDTAGTLIAVTERGGLARDGKIPNLKKAMLADSGATIVGAILGTSNTTSFIESASGVAAGGRTGLMAVVVGILFLLATFLSPLAQMVPSYATAGAILYVSVLMMYTVGEIDWHDLTEAAPVAITFLTIPLTYSIADGITLGFISYAIIKLVCGRYRELNIGVLTLAAILLFRLIWVHG
;
A
#
# COMPACT_ATOMS: atom_id res chain seq x y z
N MET A 1 -15.10 1.43 30.91
CA MET A 1 -14.89 2.49 29.92
C MET A 1 -14.62 1.91 28.53
N LEU A 2 -13.56 1.12 28.35
CA LEU A 2 -13.21 0.49 27.05
C LEU A 2 -14.35 -0.34 26.44
N ASP A 3 -15.07 -1.13 27.25
CA ASP A 3 -16.21 -1.92 26.79
C ASP A 3 -17.36 -1.05 26.23
N LYS A 4 -17.58 0.16 26.77
CA LYS A 4 -18.59 1.09 26.24
C LYS A 4 -18.14 1.74 24.92
N LEU A 5 -16.85 2.01 24.78
CA LEU A 5 -16.29 2.71 23.61
C LEU A 5 -16.16 1.77 22.40
N PHE A 6 -15.59 0.58 22.61
CA PHE A 6 -15.29 -0.39 21.54
C PHE A 6 -16.28 -1.56 21.47
N GLN A 7 -17.24 -1.64 22.40
CA GLN A 7 -18.26 -2.69 22.43
C GLN A 7 -17.65 -4.11 22.50
N LEU A 8 -16.65 -4.29 23.37
CA LEU A 8 -15.84 -5.51 23.45
C LEU A 8 -16.70 -6.76 23.67
N LYS A 9 -17.64 -6.70 24.62
CA LYS A 9 -18.58 -7.82 24.88
C LYS A 9 -19.47 -8.14 23.68
N ALA A 10 -19.95 -7.12 22.97
CA ALA A 10 -20.80 -7.32 21.79
C ALA A 10 -20.05 -7.99 20.64
N HIS A 11 -18.74 -7.81 20.57
CA HIS A 11 -17.85 -8.44 19.60
C HIS A 11 -17.19 -9.72 20.11
N GLY A 12 -17.56 -10.21 21.31
CA GLY A 12 -17.04 -11.44 21.88
C GLY A 12 -15.54 -11.42 22.18
N THR A 13 -14.97 -10.25 22.48
CA THR A 13 -13.52 -10.06 22.71
C THR A 13 -13.22 -9.46 24.08
N THR A 14 -11.94 -9.40 24.45
CA THR A 14 -11.46 -8.79 25.70
C THR A 14 -10.34 -7.79 25.42
N ALA A 15 -10.11 -6.83 26.32
CA ALA A 15 -9.02 -5.86 26.17
C ALA A 15 -7.64 -6.54 26.05
N ARG A 16 -7.44 -7.68 26.73
CA ARG A 16 -6.22 -8.49 26.62
C ARG A 16 -6.07 -9.06 25.21
N THR A 17 -7.13 -9.65 24.66
CA THR A 17 -7.14 -10.20 23.30
C THR A 17 -6.86 -9.11 22.28
N GLU A 18 -7.53 -7.97 22.37
CA GLU A 18 -7.30 -6.83 21.47
C GLU A 18 -5.88 -6.27 21.56
N THR A 19 -5.29 -6.25 22.75
CA THR A 19 -3.89 -5.80 22.95
C THR A 19 -2.91 -6.76 22.30
N ILE A 20 -3.09 -8.07 22.48
CA ILE A 20 -2.25 -9.09 21.84
C ILE A 20 -2.42 -9.00 20.32
N ALA A 21 -3.66 -8.88 19.83
CA ALA A 21 -3.94 -8.71 18.41
C ALA A 21 -3.27 -7.46 17.83
N GLY A 22 -3.31 -6.33 18.54
CA GLY A 22 -2.62 -5.10 18.16
C GLY A 22 -1.10 -5.26 18.10
N ILE A 23 -0.48 -5.91 19.09
CA ILE A 23 0.95 -6.23 19.07
C ILE A 23 1.29 -7.14 17.90
N THR A 24 0.49 -8.18 17.65
CA THR A 24 0.69 -9.10 16.52
C THR A 24 0.63 -8.36 15.20
N THR A 25 -0.39 -7.52 14.97
CA THR A 25 -0.48 -6.74 13.74
C THR A 25 0.69 -5.77 13.60
N PHE A 26 1.03 -5.05 14.67
CA PHE A 26 2.16 -4.13 14.65
C PHE A 26 3.44 -4.87 14.23
N LEU A 27 3.74 -6.04 14.80
CA LEU A 27 4.93 -6.82 14.41
C LEU A 27 4.90 -7.27 12.95
N THR A 28 3.73 -7.55 12.38
CA THR A 28 3.60 -7.93 10.97
C THR A 28 3.74 -6.76 10.00
N MET A 29 3.39 -5.54 10.41
CA MET A 29 3.47 -4.34 9.56
C MET A 29 4.65 -3.42 9.89
N ALA A 30 5.37 -3.63 10.99
CA ALA A 30 6.44 -2.77 11.48
C ALA A 30 7.58 -2.58 10.47
N TYR A 31 7.71 -3.47 9.48
CA TYR A 31 8.64 -3.28 8.38
C TYR A 31 8.42 -1.95 7.63
N ILE A 32 7.20 -1.40 7.60
CA ILE A 32 6.88 -0.15 6.90
C ILE A 32 7.67 1.04 7.45
N ILE A 33 8.04 0.96 8.73
CA ILE A 33 8.88 1.95 9.43
C ILE A 33 10.23 2.11 8.72
N PHE A 34 10.73 1.05 8.08
CA PHE A 34 12.00 1.05 7.36
C PHE A 34 11.82 1.17 5.86
N VAL A 35 10.83 0.46 5.31
CA VAL A 35 10.61 0.42 3.86
C VAL A 35 10.15 1.77 3.33
N ASN A 36 9.19 2.43 4.00
CA ASN A 36 8.63 3.68 3.48
C ASN A 36 9.67 4.82 3.42
N PRO A 37 10.47 5.08 4.47
CA PRO A 37 11.55 6.08 4.38
C PRO A 37 12.60 5.75 3.33
N ASN A 38 12.98 4.48 3.18
CA ASN A 38 13.94 4.06 2.15
C ASN A 38 13.42 4.28 0.72
N VAL A 39 12.10 4.13 0.52
CA VAL A 39 11.46 4.37 -0.78
C VAL A 39 11.36 5.88 -1.03
N LEU A 40 10.76 6.65 -0.11
CA LEU A 40 10.54 8.09 -0.29
C LEU A 40 11.84 8.90 -0.33
N ALA A 41 12.89 8.50 0.41
CA ALA A 41 14.16 9.22 0.40
C ALA A 41 14.83 9.23 -0.99
N LYS A 42 14.48 8.30 -1.89
CA LYS A 42 14.94 8.32 -3.29
C LYS A 42 14.49 9.55 -4.07
N THR A 43 13.44 10.22 -3.61
CA THR A 43 12.93 11.47 -4.19
C THR A 43 13.70 12.72 -3.71
N GLY A 44 14.64 12.55 -2.77
CA GLY A 44 15.35 13.65 -2.11
C GLY A 44 14.70 14.13 -0.80
N MET A 45 13.64 13.46 -0.34
CA MET A 45 13.07 13.72 0.99
C MET A 45 14.02 13.32 2.12
N ASP A 46 14.00 14.05 3.23
CA ASP A 46 14.79 13.72 4.42
C ASP A 46 14.33 12.39 5.04
N HIS A 47 15.24 11.42 5.11
CA HIS A 47 14.94 10.07 5.58
C HIS A 47 14.40 10.04 7.02
N GLY A 48 15.01 10.82 7.91
CA GLY A 48 14.61 10.90 9.31
C GLY A 48 13.24 11.53 9.50
N ALA A 49 12.95 12.60 8.78
CA ALA A 49 11.66 13.27 8.79
C ALA A 49 10.56 12.34 8.23
N VAL A 50 10.82 11.63 7.13
CA VAL A 50 9.87 10.66 6.56
C VAL A 50 9.63 9.48 7.52
N PHE A 51 10.65 9.00 8.22
CA PHE A 51 10.50 7.97 9.26
C PHE A 51 9.52 8.42 10.35
N VAL A 52 9.68 9.65 10.84
CA VAL A 52 8.78 10.21 11.87
C VAL A 52 7.38 10.45 11.28
N ALA A 53 7.29 11.00 10.07
CA ALA A 53 6.02 11.19 9.36
C ALA A 53 5.25 9.88 9.19
N THR A 54 5.94 8.80 8.81
CA THR A 54 5.39 7.44 8.65
C THR A 54 4.76 6.95 9.95
N CYS A 55 5.50 7.06 11.06
CA CYS A 55 5.03 6.58 12.36
C CYS A 55 3.85 7.41 12.90
N ILE A 56 3.93 8.74 12.79
CA ILE A 56 2.86 9.63 13.27
C ILE A 56 1.61 9.49 12.40
N ALA A 57 1.75 9.41 11.07
CA ALA A 57 0.63 9.21 10.15
C ALA A 57 -0.07 7.87 10.40
N ALA A 58 0.71 6.79 10.55
CA ALA A 58 0.17 5.47 10.90
C ALA A 58 -0.56 5.50 12.24
N ALA A 59 0.02 6.15 13.26
CA ALA A 59 -0.62 6.30 14.56
C ALA A 59 -1.96 7.04 14.49
N ILE A 60 -1.98 8.21 13.83
CA ILE A 60 -3.20 8.99 13.67
C ILE A 60 -4.24 8.22 12.87
N GLY A 61 -3.86 7.60 11.74
CA GLY A 61 -4.78 6.78 10.95
C GLY A 61 -5.39 5.62 11.74
N CYS A 62 -4.56 4.91 12.52
CA CYS A 62 -4.99 3.87 13.42
C CYS A 62 -5.95 4.38 14.52
N PHE A 63 -5.71 5.57 15.08
CA PHE A 63 -6.61 6.18 16.05
C PHE A 63 -7.94 6.57 15.41
N ILE A 64 -7.92 7.17 14.22
CA ILE A 64 -9.15 7.53 13.51
C ILE A 64 -9.95 6.25 13.21
N MET A 65 -9.33 5.20 12.68
CA MET A 65 -10.01 3.93 12.40
C MET A 65 -10.57 3.29 13.69
N GLY A 66 -9.76 3.28 14.74
CA GLY A 66 -10.13 2.70 16.02
C GLY A 66 -11.32 3.41 16.67
N PHE A 67 -11.29 4.74 16.76
CA PHE A 67 -12.32 5.52 17.44
C PHE A 67 -13.54 5.83 16.56
N LEU A 68 -13.35 6.06 15.26
CA LEU A 68 -14.44 6.43 14.34
C LEU A 68 -15.17 5.20 13.81
N ALA A 69 -14.44 4.22 13.27
CA ALA A 69 -15.04 3.05 12.61
C ALA A 69 -15.20 1.85 13.55
N ASN A 70 -14.40 1.78 14.62
CA ASN A 70 -14.33 0.64 15.54
C ASN A 70 -14.07 -0.70 14.81
N LEU A 71 -13.13 -0.70 13.86
CA LEU A 71 -12.72 -1.90 13.12
C LEU A 71 -11.27 -2.29 13.47
N PRO A 72 -10.95 -3.60 13.51
CA PRO A 72 -9.61 -4.10 13.80
C PRO A 72 -8.71 -4.01 12.56
N VAL A 73 -8.59 -2.81 11.99
CA VAL A 73 -7.82 -2.52 10.78
C VAL A 73 -6.81 -1.44 11.14
N ALA A 74 -5.53 -1.77 11.03
CA ALA A 74 -4.44 -0.81 11.17
C ALA A 74 -4.22 -0.06 9.86
N LEU A 75 -3.77 1.19 9.99
CA LEU A 75 -3.45 2.05 8.85
C LEU A 75 -1.99 2.47 8.92
N ALA A 76 -1.33 2.49 7.77
CA ALA A 76 0.03 2.98 7.59
C ALA A 76 0.26 3.37 6.11
N PRO A 77 1.41 3.95 5.75
CA PRO A 77 1.68 4.30 4.36
C PRO A 77 1.63 3.09 3.40
N GLY A 78 0.75 3.13 2.39
CA GLY A 78 0.50 1.98 1.51
C GLY A 78 1.67 1.67 0.58
N MET A 79 2.02 0.38 0.45
CA MET A 79 3.16 -0.06 -0.38
C MET A 79 2.95 0.22 -1.87
N GLY A 80 1.75 -0.01 -2.41
CA GLY A 80 1.48 0.33 -3.81
C GLY A 80 1.53 1.85 -4.07
N LEU A 81 1.03 2.63 -3.11
CA LEU A 81 0.90 4.09 -3.21
C LEU A 81 2.26 4.79 -3.03
N ASN A 82 3.11 4.33 -2.12
CA ASN A 82 4.46 4.89 -1.94
C ASN A 82 5.36 4.61 -3.15
N ALA A 83 5.17 3.47 -3.80
CA ALA A 83 5.87 3.11 -5.01
C ALA A 83 5.41 3.98 -6.19
N PHE A 84 4.09 4.16 -6.36
CA PHE A 84 3.54 5.07 -7.36
C PHE A 84 4.05 6.51 -7.15
N PHE A 85 4.03 7.00 -5.90
CA PHE A 85 4.56 8.31 -5.54
C PHE A 85 6.03 8.47 -5.96
N THR A 86 6.88 7.54 -5.55
CA THR A 86 8.33 7.66 -5.70
C THR A 86 8.74 7.42 -7.14
N TYR A 87 8.38 6.27 -7.68
CA TYR A 87 8.95 5.75 -8.90
C TYR A 87 8.25 6.29 -10.14
N THR A 88 6.93 6.46 -10.09
CA THR A 88 6.17 7.01 -11.23
C THR A 88 6.13 8.54 -11.18
N VAL A 89 5.57 9.13 -10.12
CA VAL A 89 5.30 10.58 -10.11
C VAL A 89 6.59 11.40 -10.02
N VAL A 90 7.49 11.04 -9.12
CA VAL A 90 8.72 11.82 -8.91
C VAL A 90 9.83 11.42 -9.87
N LEU A 91 10.19 10.14 -9.92
CA LEU A 91 11.37 9.70 -10.69
C LEU A 91 11.10 9.58 -12.19
N GLN A 92 10.00 8.96 -12.61
CA GLN A 92 9.70 8.77 -14.04
C GLN A 92 9.14 10.04 -14.70
N LEU A 93 8.14 10.69 -14.08
CA LEU A 93 7.51 11.90 -14.64
C LEU A 93 8.28 13.19 -14.30
N GLY A 94 9.25 13.13 -13.39
CA GLY A 94 10.12 14.26 -13.05
C GLY A 94 9.46 15.35 -12.21
N HIS A 95 8.31 15.08 -11.58
CA HIS A 95 7.67 16.07 -10.70
C HIS A 95 8.36 16.14 -9.34
N SER A 96 8.23 17.28 -8.66
CA SER A 96 8.75 17.41 -7.30
C SER A 96 7.95 16.56 -6.31
N TRP A 97 8.60 16.06 -5.25
CA TRP A 97 7.90 15.33 -4.19
C TRP A 97 6.88 16.21 -3.44
N GLN A 98 7.09 17.53 -3.41
CA GLN A 98 6.15 18.52 -2.88
C GLN A 98 4.85 18.55 -3.69
N THR A 99 4.96 18.55 -5.02
CA THR A 99 3.80 18.46 -5.92
C THR A 99 3.11 17.11 -5.75
N ALA A 100 3.87 16.02 -5.65
CA ALA A 100 3.31 14.69 -5.41
C ALA A 100 2.54 14.63 -4.08
N LEU A 101 3.06 15.21 -2.99
CA LEU A 101 2.35 15.28 -1.69
C LEU A 101 1.04 16.07 -1.80
N ALA A 102 1.05 17.16 -2.55
CA ALA A 102 -0.17 17.93 -2.82
C ALA A 102 -1.19 17.09 -3.63
N CYS A 103 -0.76 16.29 -4.61
CA CYS A 103 -1.63 15.36 -5.31
C CYS A 103 -2.22 14.28 -4.39
N VAL A 104 -1.42 13.77 -3.44
CA VAL A 104 -1.88 12.83 -2.39
C VAL A 104 -2.91 13.49 -1.47
N PHE A 105 -2.68 14.72 -1.05
CA PHE A 105 -3.63 15.47 -0.24
C PHE A 105 -4.96 15.67 -0.99
N LEU A 106 -4.89 16.12 -2.24
CA LEU A 106 -6.08 16.36 -3.07
C LEU A 106 -6.84 15.07 -3.37
N SER A 107 -6.15 13.95 -3.56
CA SER A 107 -6.81 12.65 -3.74
C SER A 107 -7.51 12.19 -2.46
N GLY A 108 -6.92 12.42 -1.28
CA GLY A 108 -7.58 12.20 0.01
C GLY A 108 -8.81 13.09 0.22
N VAL A 109 -8.75 14.38 -0.14
CA VAL A 109 -9.91 15.29 -0.11
C VAL A 109 -11.00 14.82 -1.05
N LEU A 110 -10.65 14.47 -2.30
CA LEU A 110 -11.56 13.91 -3.28
C LEU A 110 -12.21 12.62 -2.73
N PHE A 111 -11.44 11.78 -2.05
CA PHE A 111 -11.92 10.55 -1.45
C PHE A 111 -12.89 10.82 -0.30
N ILE A 112 -12.63 11.79 0.58
CA ILE A 112 -13.60 12.22 1.60
C ILE A 112 -14.89 12.70 0.95
N LEU A 113 -14.80 13.59 -0.06
CA LEU A 113 -15.96 14.13 -0.75
C LEU A 113 -16.82 12.99 -1.33
N ILE A 114 -16.21 12.08 -2.09
CA ILE A 114 -16.93 10.94 -2.68
C ILE A 114 -17.47 9.99 -1.60
N SER A 115 -16.77 9.81 -0.48
CA SER A 115 -17.21 8.97 0.65
C SER A 115 -18.39 9.56 1.42
N LEU A 116 -18.52 10.89 1.42
CA LEU A 116 -19.67 11.61 1.98
C LEU A 116 -20.89 11.52 1.07
N PHE A 117 -20.70 11.60 -0.25
CA PHE A 117 -21.75 11.37 -1.24
C PHE A 117 -22.09 9.87 -1.35
N ARG A 118 -23.34 9.50 -1.68
CA ARG A 118 -23.78 8.09 -1.78
C ARG A 118 -23.22 7.35 -3.03
N ILE A 119 -22.25 7.93 -3.73
CA ILE A 119 -21.69 7.43 -4.99
C ILE A 119 -20.75 6.22 -4.76
N ARG A 120 -20.26 6.02 -3.55
CA ARG A 120 -19.28 4.96 -3.22
C ARG A 120 -19.76 3.52 -3.43
N GLU A 121 -21.02 3.22 -3.10
CA GLU A 121 -21.55 1.86 -3.26
C GLU A 121 -21.67 1.55 -4.75
N TRP A 122 -22.10 2.55 -5.52
CA TRP A 122 -22.10 2.45 -6.97
C TRP A 122 -20.68 2.24 -7.50
N LEU A 123 -19.67 3.00 -7.04
CA LEU A 123 -18.30 2.88 -7.54
C LEU A 123 -17.64 1.52 -7.22
N ILE A 124 -17.80 1.03 -5.99
CA ILE A 124 -17.24 -0.27 -5.57
C ILE A 124 -17.99 -1.42 -6.26
N ASN A 125 -19.32 -1.37 -6.36
CA ASN A 125 -20.12 -2.39 -7.03
C ASN A 125 -20.04 -2.29 -8.55
N ALA A 126 -19.65 -1.14 -9.10
CA ALA A 126 -19.50 -0.95 -10.53
C ALA A 126 -18.33 -1.74 -11.10
N ILE A 127 -17.32 -2.10 -10.31
CA ILE A 127 -16.09 -2.64 -10.88
C ILE A 127 -16.11 -4.17 -10.85
N PRO A 128 -15.88 -4.83 -11.99
CA PRO A 128 -15.77 -6.28 -12.08
C PRO A 128 -14.72 -6.82 -11.13
N ASN A 129 -15.02 -7.94 -10.48
CA ASN A 129 -14.08 -8.56 -9.53
C ASN A 129 -12.77 -8.98 -10.21
N SER A 130 -12.80 -9.36 -11.49
CA SER A 130 -11.60 -9.66 -12.28
C SER A 130 -10.66 -8.46 -12.40
N LEU A 131 -11.18 -7.28 -12.75
CA LEU A 131 -10.38 -6.06 -12.82
C LEU A 131 -9.82 -5.67 -11.45
N LYS A 132 -10.61 -5.76 -10.37
CA LYS A 132 -10.09 -5.53 -9.00
C LYS A 132 -8.91 -6.44 -8.69
N LYS A 133 -9.04 -7.74 -8.97
CA LYS A 133 -7.99 -8.74 -8.76
C LYS A 133 -6.76 -8.47 -9.62
N ALA A 134 -6.96 -8.10 -10.88
CA ALA A 134 -5.88 -7.79 -11.82
C ALA A 134 -5.10 -6.53 -11.43
N ILE A 135 -5.78 -5.50 -10.91
CA ILE A 135 -5.13 -4.28 -10.42
C ILE A 135 -4.25 -4.62 -9.21
N ALA A 136 -4.78 -5.35 -8.23
CA ALA A 136 -4.01 -5.79 -7.06
C ALA A 136 -2.79 -6.63 -7.48
N ALA A 137 -2.99 -7.60 -8.38
CA ALA A 137 -1.92 -8.43 -8.90
C ALA A 137 -0.86 -7.62 -9.68
N GLY A 138 -1.29 -6.68 -10.52
CA GLY A 138 -0.40 -5.84 -11.32
C GLY A 138 0.42 -4.89 -10.46
N ILE A 139 -0.15 -4.34 -9.38
CA ILE A 139 0.60 -3.58 -8.37
C ILE A 139 1.64 -4.49 -7.70
N GLY A 140 1.30 -5.73 -7.36
CA GLY A 140 2.27 -6.72 -6.89
C GLY A 140 3.39 -6.97 -7.91
N GLY A 141 3.05 -7.09 -9.20
CA GLY A 141 4.00 -7.15 -10.32
C GLY A 141 4.97 -5.98 -10.36
N PHE A 142 4.44 -4.76 -10.21
CA PHE A 142 5.23 -3.54 -10.20
C PHE A 142 6.18 -3.46 -8.99
N LEU A 143 5.69 -3.81 -7.81
CA LEU A 143 6.53 -3.90 -6.60
C LEU A 143 7.63 -4.95 -6.75
N THR A 144 7.34 -6.10 -7.36
CA THR A 144 8.36 -7.11 -7.69
C THR A 144 9.42 -6.51 -8.61
N PHE A 145 9.00 -5.85 -9.69
CA PHE A 145 9.91 -5.25 -10.64
C PHE A 145 10.85 -4.22 -9.98
N ILE A 146 10.30 -3.31 -9.16
CA ILE A 146 11.07 -2.33 -8.39
C ILE A 146 12.03 -3.02 -7.42
N ALA A 147 11.59 -4.04 -6.69
CA ALA A 147 12.44 -4.72 -5.72
C ALA A 147 13.63 -5.40 -6.41
N LEU A 148 13.39 -6.11 -7.51
CA LEU A 148 14.43 -6.74 -8.32
C LEU A 148 15.40 -5.71 -8.92
N GLN A 149 14.90 -4.57 -9.39
CA GLN A 149 15.72 -3.47 -9.89
C GLN A 149 16.58 -2.86 -8.77
N SER A 150 15.97 -2.57 -7.61
CA SER A 150 16.66 -1.98 -6.47
C SER A 150 17.74 -2.88 -5.85
N ALA A 151 17.56 -4.20 -5.99
CA ALA A 151 18.53 -5.19 -5.58
C ALA A 151 19.66 -5.37 -6.61
N GLY A 152 19.51 -4.89 -7.85
CA GLY A 152 20.43 -5.16 -8.96
C GLY A 152 20.29 -6.55 -9.56
N ILE A 153 19.16 -7.24 -9.33
CA ILE A 153 18.85 -8.53 -9.95
C ILE A 153 18.39 -8.33 -11.39
N ILE A 154 17.63 -7.26 -11.64
CA ILE A 154 17.27 -6.80 -12.99
C ILE A 154 17.95 -5.46 -13.22
N VAL A 155 18.58 -5.31 -14.38
CA VAL A 155 19.27 -4.08 -14.80
C VAL A 155 18.86 -3.73 -16.24
N ASP A 156 19.03 -2.47 -16.61
CA ASP A 156 18.87 -2.00 -17.98
C ASP A 156 19.97 -2.54 -18.91
N ALA A 157 19.68 -2.59 -20.21
CA ALA A 157 20.61 -3.07 -21.22
C ALA A 157 20.44 -2.32 -22.54
N ASP A 158 21.55 -2.13 -23.25
CA ASP A 158 21.48 -1.61 -24.61
C ASP A 158 20.75 -2.60 -25.52
N GLY A 159 19.69 -2.14 -26.19
CA GLY A 159 18.93 -2.93 -27.17
C GLY A 159 17.80 -3.81 -26.60
N VAL A 160 17.70 -4.00 -25.28
CA VAL A 160 16.55 -4.66 -24.62
C VAL A 160 16.17 -3.93 -23.34
N LEU A 161 14.88 -3.81 -23.01
CA LEU A 161 14.43 -3.03 -21.86
C LEU A 161 15.03 -3.50 -20.52
N VAL A 162 15.23 -4.81 -20.35
CA VAL A 162 15.75 -5.41 -19.11
C VAL A 162 16.62 -6.63 -19.39
N LYS A 163 17.67 -6.82 -18.57
CA LYS A 163 18.48 -8.03 -18.50
C LYS A 163 18.73 -8.45 -17.04
N MET A 164 19.28 -9.64 -16.88
CA MET A 164 19.71 -10.14 -15.57
C MET A 164 21.01 -9.47 -15.14
N GLY A 165 21.03 -8.93 -13.91
CA GLY A 165 22.22 -8.39 -13.26
C GLY A 165 23.07 -9.47 -12.58
N SER A 166 24.10 -9.05 -11.84
CA SER A 166 25.01 -9.97 -11.15
C SER A 166 24.40 -10.52 -9.86
N ILE A 167 23.71 -11.65 -9.94
CA ILE A 167 23.02 -12.28 -8.79
C ILE A 167 23.93 -12.77 -7.66
N ILE A 168 25.24 -12.89 -7.91
CA ILE A 168 26.24 -13.34 -6.94
C ILE A 168 26.76 -12.15 -6.10
N SER A 169 26.43 -10.92 -6.52
CA SER A 169 26.78 -9.72 -5.75
C SER A 169 26.06 -9.71 -4.40
N PHE A 170 26.63 -9.01 -3.43
CA PHE A 170 26.12 -9.00 -2.05
C PHE A 170 24.65 -8.56 -1.95
N ALA A 171 24.26 -7.48 -2.62
CA ALA A 171 22.89 -6.93 -2.53
C ALA A 171 21.81 -7.89 -3.09
N PRO A 172 21.93 -8.46 -4.32
CA PRO A 172 21.06 -9.52 -4.80
C PRO A 172 20.98 -10.72 -3.85
N LEU A 173 22.12 -11.20 -3.34
CA LEU A 173 22.18 -12.36 -2.45
C LEU A 173 21.47 -12.09 -1.13
N MET A 174 21.68 -10.92 -0.52
CA MET A 174 21.00 -10.49 0.70
C MET A 174 19.50 -10.29 0.48
N THR A 175 19.09 -9.80 -0.69
CA THR A 175 17.67 -9.66 -1.07
C THR A 175 17.00 -11.04 -1.14
N ALA A 176 17.64 -11.99 -1.83
CA ALA A 176 17.17 -13.37 -1.93
C ALA A 176 17.12 -14.05 -0.56
N LEU A 177 18.18 -13.89 0.24
CA LEU A 177 18.23 -14.41 1.62
C LEU A 177 17.11 -13.82 2.48
N CYS A 178 16.86 -12.51 2.39
CA CYS A 178 15.76 -11.85 3.09
C CYS A 178 14.42 -12.50 2.72
N LEU A 179 14.11 -12.64 1.44
CA LEU A 179 12.88 -13.28 0.97
C LEU A 179 12.77 -14.74 1.49
N LEU A 180 13.84 -15.52 1.39
CA LEU A 180 13.86 -16.92 1.86
C LEU A 180 13.62 -17.01 3.37
N LEU A 181 14.24 -16.14 4.16
CA LEU A 181 14.02 -16.06 5.61
C LEU A 181 12.57 -15.70 5.92
N ILE A 182 11.98 -14.73 5.20
CA ILE A 182 10.57 -14.37 5.39
C ILE A 182 9.67 -15.57 5.11
N ILE A 183 9.87 -16.25 3.98
CA ILE A 183 9.07 -17.43 3.62
C ILE A 183 9.20 -18.52 4.69
N ALA A 184 10.43 -18.80 5.14
CA ALA A 184 10.68 -19.79 6.19
C ALA A 184 9.97 -19.41 7.50
N PHE A 185 10.14 -18.16 7.97
CA PHE A 185 9.51 -17.68 9.20
C PHE A 185 7.99 -17.68 9.11
N VAL A 186 7.42 -17.29 7.97
CA VAL A 186 5.97 -17.35 7.72
C VAL A 186 5.48 -18.81 7.74
N HIS A 187 6.20 -19.73 7.09
CA HIS A 187 5.87 -21.16 7.11
C HIS A 187 5.83 -21.71 8.54
N TYR A 188 6.83 -21.37 9.36
CA TYR A 188 6.90 -21.76 10.78
C TYR A 188 6.04 -20.89 11.72
N ARG A 189 5.23 -19.98 11.18
CA ARG A 189 4.31 -19.09 11.93
C ARG A 189 5.02 -18.24 13.00
N VAL A 190 6.23 -17.78 12.71
CA VAL A 190 6.97 -16.87 13.59
C VAL A 190 6.31 -15.48 13.55
N PRO A 191 5.96 -14.87 14.70
CA PRO A 191 5.39 -13.53 14.70
C PRO A 191 6.44 -12.50 14.26
N GLY A 192 6.05 -11.57 13.37
CA GLY A 192 6.95 -10.54 12.86
C GLY A 192 8.00 -11.04 11.86
N SER A 193 7.72 -12.13 11.13
CA SER A 193 8.61 -12.73 10.10
C SER A 193 9.33 -11.71 9.23
N VAL A 194 8.58 -10.74 8.69
CA VAL A 194 9.12 -9.71 7.78
C VAL A 194 10.14 -8.83 8.50
N MET A 195 9.78 -8.31 9.67
CA MET A 195 10.66 -7.48 10.49
C MET A 195 11.92 -8.25 10.92
N LEU A 196 11.77 -9.50 11.38
CA LEU A 196 12.89 -10.33 11.82
C LEU A 196 13.89 -10.60 10.69
N ALA A 197 13.40 -10.92 9.49
CA ALA A 197 14.26 -11.14 8.33
C ALA A 197 15.02 -9.86 7.93
N ILE A 198 14.34 -8.70 7.92
CA ILE A 198 14.98 -7.41 7.68
C ILE A 198 16.11 -7.17 8.69
N LEU A 199 15.85 -7.39 9.99
CA LEU A 199 16.84 -7.17 11.04
C LEU A 199 18.04 -8.12 10.90
N ILE A 200 17.81 -9.40 10.59
CA ILE A 200 18.89 -10.38 10.35
C ILE A 200 19.75 -9.95 9.17
N VAL A 201 19.14 -9.59 8.04
CA VAL A 201 19.88 -9.17 6.84
C VAL A 201 20.59 -7.84 7.05
N SER A 202 20.01 -6.92 7.82
CA SER A 202 20.68 -5.67 8.21
C SER A 202 21.89 -5.94 9.10
N ALA A 203 21.77 -6.85 10.07
CA ALA A 203 22.89 -7.27 10.93
C ALA A 203 24.02 -7.93 10.13
N LEU A 204 23.69 -8.77 9.13
CA LEU A 204 24.68 -9.30 8.19
C LEU A 204 25.33 -8.17 7.37
N GLY A 205 24.55 -7.18 6.94
CA GLY A 205 25.07 -5.98 6.28
C GLY A 205 26.14 -5.26 7.10
N VAL A 206 25.91 -5.12 8.42
CA VAL A 206 26.89 -4.54 9.34
C VAL A 206 28.10 -5.46 9.53
N LEU A 207 27.89 -6.77 9.71
CA LEU A 207 28.95 -7.76 9.91
C LEU A 207 29.94 -7.81 8.72
N PHE A 208 29.41 -7.69 7.50
CA PHE A 208 30.20 -7.66 6.27
C PHE A 208 30.66 -6.24 5.88
N HIS A 209 30.57 -5.25 6.79
CA HIS A 209 31.02 -3.87 6.60
C HIS A 209 30.33 -3.12 5.44
N ASN A 210 29.14 -3.57 5.02
CA ASN A 210 28.32 -2.91 4.00
C ASN A 210 27.32 -1.90 4.59
N GLN A 211 27.18 -1.84 5.92
CA GLN A 211 26.38 -0.84 6.64
C GLN A 211 27.11 -0.39 7.92
N PRO A 212 27.01 0.90 8.29
CA PRO A 212 27.58 1.38 9.54
C PRO A 212 26.82 0.84 10.75
N LEU A 213 27.53 0.63 11.85
CA LEU A 213 26.90 0.34 13.14
C LEU A 213 26.21 1.62 13.65
N PRO A 214 24.94 1.56 14.10
CA PRO A 214 24.26 2.72 14.63
C PRO A 214 24.92 3.15 15.95
N PRO A 215 25.04 4.47 16.19
CA PRO A 215 25.70 4.99 17.38
C PRO A 215 24.93 4.69 18.68
N SER A 216 23.62 4.45 18.58
CA SER A 216 22.74 4.15 19.71
C SER A 216 21.51 3.36 19.22
N LEU A 217 20.85 2.60 20.09
CA LEU A 217 19.60 1.91 19.75
C LEU A 217 18.36 2.81 19.89
N ILE A 218 18.42 3.79 20.79
CA ILE A 218 17.33 4.71 21.10
C ILE A 218 17.86 6.13 20.93
N ALA A 219 17.10 6.97 20.25
CA ALA A 219 17.37 8.40 20.16
C ALA A 219 16.06 9.19 20.23
N THR A 220 16.18 10.50 20.45
CA THR A 220 15.05 11.40 20.25
C THR A 220 14.60 11.33 18.78
N PRO A 221 13.28 11.32 18.51
CA PRO A 221 12.78 11.31 17.14
C PRO A 221 13.37 12.48 16.33
N PRO A 222 13.81 12.25 15.07
CA PRO A 222 14.24 13.31 14.17
C PRO A 222 13.18 14.41 14.00
N SER A 223 13.61 15.60 13.61
CA SER A 223 12.67 16.69 13.34
C SER A 223 11.80 16.38 12.13
N LEU A 224 10.49 16.63 12.25
CA LEU A 224 9.54 16.54 11.14
C LEU A 224 9.58 17.77 10.22
N ALA A 225 10.26 18.85 10.63
CA ALA A 225 10.27 20.12 9.91
C ALA A 225 10.65 20.03 8.40
N PRO A 226 11.58 19.15 7.96
CA PRO A 226 11.95 19.06 6.55
C PRO A 226 10.82 18.64 5.61
N THR A 227 9.81 17.90 6.10
CA THR A 227 8.73 17.35 5.26
C THR A 227 7.36 17.90 5.63
N PHE A 228 7.21 18.45 6.84
CA PHE A 228 5.95 18.98 7.35
C PHE A 228 5.42 20.14 6.51
N MET A 229 4.18 20.02 6.03
CA MET A 229 3.45 21.04 5.27
C MET A 229 4.17 21.56 4.01
N GLN A 230 5.03 20.75 3.40
CA GLN A 230 5.79 21.12 2.20
C GLN A 230 5.01 20.92 0.89
N MET A 231 3.68 20.80 0.95
CA MET A 231 2.83 20.52 -0.21
C MET A 231 2.76 21.71 -1.17
N ASP A 232 3.08 21.49 -2.44
CA ASP A 232 2.95 22.50 -3.50
C ASP A 232 1.59 22.37 -4.22
N PHE A 233 0.58 23.02 -3.67
CA PHE A 233 -0.77 23.07 -4.25
C PHE A 233 -0.81 23.81 -5.58
N ARG A 234 0.09 24.75 -5.84
CA ARG A 234 0.05 25.54 -7.07
C ARG A 234 0.37 24.66 -8.27
N SER A 235 1.41 23.84 -8.17
CA SER A 235 1.77 22.89 -9.23
C SER A 235 0.77 21.73 -9.33
N ALA A 236 0.19 21.29 -8.20
CA ALA A 236 -0.78 20.19 -8.20
C ALA A 236 -2.13 20.53 -8.85
N LEU A 237 -2.46 21.82 -9.01
CA LEU A 237 -3.67 22.29 -9.70
C LEU A 237 -3.50 22.43 -11.22
N ASP A 238 -2.31 22.15 -11.76
CA ASP A 238 -2.11 22.07 -13.21
C ASP A 238 -3.01 20.95 -13.78
N PRO A 239 -3.74 21.19 -14.90
CA PRO A 239 -4.54 20.15 -15.56
C PRO A 239 -3.80 18.84 -15.83
N ALA A 240 -2.48 18.87 -16.06
CA ALA A 240 -1.68 17.66 -16.22
C ALA A 240 -1.67 16.78 -14.96
N MET A 241 -1.81 17.37 -13.77
CA MET A 241 -1.74 16.68 -12.48
C MET A 241 -3.06 16.01 -12.09
N TYR A 242 -4.18 16.37 -12.71
CA TYR A 242 -5.48 15.76 -12.44
C TYR A 242 -5.45 14.26 -12.67
N SER A 243 -4.78 13.81 -13.75
CA SER A 243 -4.55 12.40 -14.05
C SER A 243 -3.86 11.66 -12.89
N ILE A 244 -2.88 12.29 -12.24
CA ILE A 244 -2.12 11.73 -11.11
C ILE A 244 -2.99 11.71 -9.84
N ILE A 245 -3.74 12.78 -9.58
CA ILE A 245 -4.68 12.87 -8.45
C ILE A 245 -5.72 11.76 -8.55
N PHE A 246 -6.32 11.56 -9.73
CA PHE A 246 -7.26 10.47 -9.97
C PHE A 246 -6.61 9.10 -9.83
N ALA A 247 -5.37 8.92 -10.29
CA ALA A 247 -4.63 7.67 -10.12
C ALA A 247 -4.43 7.33 -8.64
N PHE A 248 -3.93 8.28 -7.82
CA PHE A 248 -3.82 8.07 -6.38
C PHE A 248 -5.17 7.75 -5.75
N PHE A 249 -6.22 8.50 -6.10
CA PHE A 249 -7.57 8.26 -5.60
C PHE A 249 -8.07 6.85 -5.91
N PHE A 250 -7.91 6.37 -7.15
CA PHE A 250 -8.38 5.05 -7.53
C PHE A 250 -7.58 3.93 -6.87
N VAL A 251 -6.25 4.06 -6.84
CA VAL A 251 -5.39 3.07 -6.19
C VAL A 251 -5.73 2.98 -4.70
N ASP A 252 -5.83 4.12 -4.01
CA ASP A 252 -6.16 4.18 -2.58
C ASP A 252 -7.56 3.63 -2.30
N LEU A 253 -8.55 4.02 -3.11
CA LEU A 253 -9.91 3.49 -3.00
C LEU A 253 -9.95 1.96 -3.09
N PHE A 254 -9.21 1.36 -4.02
CA PHE A 254 -9.22 -0.09 -4.21
C PHE A 254 -8.39 -0.84 -3.18
N ASP A 255 -7.26 -0.29 -2.77
CA ASP A 255 -6.44 -0.88 -1.70
C ASP A 255 -7.22 -0.92 -0.39
N THR A 256 -7.85 0.20 -0.04
CA THR A 256 -8.72 0.33 1.13
C THR A 256 -9.93 -0.60 1.06
N ALA A 257 -10.67 -0.59 -0.04
CA ALA A 257 -11.83 -1.45 -0.18
C ALA A 257 -11.45 -2.94 -0.13
N GLY A 258 -10.41 -3.34 -0.86
CA GLY A 258 -9.92 -4.73 -0.90
C GLY A 258 -9.45 -5.20 0.47
N THR A 259 -8.65 -4.38 1.16
CA THR A 259 -8.14 -4.70 2.49
C THR A 259 -9.25 -4.76 3.53
N LEU A 260 -10.20 -3.80 3.53
CA LEU A 260 -11.34 -3.83 4.44
C LEU A 260 -12.18 -5.10 4.23
N ILE A 261 -12.44 -5.51 2.99
CA ILE A 261 -13.14 -6.77 2.69
C ILE A 261 -12.35 -7.94 3.28
N ALA A 262 -11.09 -8.10 2.87
CA ALA A 262 -10.27 -9.24 3.24
C ALA A 262 -10.07 -9.40 4.76
N VAL A 263 -9.82 -8.30 5.48
CA VAL A 263 -9.60 -8.32 6.93
C VAL A 263 -10.91 -8.58 7.68
N THR A 264 -12.01 -7.93 7.27
CA THR A 264 -13.30 -8.10 7.96
C THR A 264 -13.94 -9.46 7.70
N GLU A 265 -13.76 -10.04 6.52
CA GLU A 265 -14.17 -11.42 6.22
C GLU A 265 -13.38 -12.43 7.06
N ARG A 266 -12.04 -12.31 7.10
CA ARG A 266 -11.19 -13.16 7.96
C ARG A 266 -11.54 -13.04 9.45
N GLY A 267 -12.08 -11.90 9.87
CA GLY A 267 -12.54 -11.66 11.24
C GLY A 267 -13.95 -12.13 11.55
N GLY A 268 -14.69 -12.63 10.56
CA GLY A 268 -16.13 -12.92 10.72
C GLY A 268 -16.97 -11.68 11.04
N LEU A 269 -16.50 -10.49 10.64
CA LEU A 269 -17.16 -9.21 10.88
C LEU A 269 -18.05 -8.80 9.70
N ALA A 270 -17.71 -9.21 8.48
CA ALA A 270 -18.56 -9.02 7.32
C ALA A 270 -19.81 -9.93 7.43
N ARG A 271 -21.00 -9.36 7.20
CA ARG A 271 -22.27 -10.11 7.15
C ARG A 271 -22.90 -9.91 5.78
N ASP A 272 -23.24 -11.00 5.10
CA ASP A 272 -23.82 -10.98 3.74
C ASP A 272 -23.00 -10.15 2.73
N GLY A 273 -21.67 -10.22 2.83
CA GLY A 273 -20.73 -9.44 2.00
C GLY A 273 -20.69 -7.93 2.31
N LYS A 274 -21.35 -7.48 3.38
CA LYS A 274 -21.36 -6.07 3.81
C LYS A 274 -20.43 -5.84 4.99
N ILE A 275 -19.59 -4.82 4.84
CA ILE A 275 -18.63 -4.38 5.87
C ILE A 275 -19.35 -3.49 6.90
N PRO A 276 -19.27 -3.80 8.21
CA PRO A 276 -19.79 -2.92 9.24
C PRO A 276 -19.05 -1.57 9.24
N ASN A 277 -19.79 -0.47 9.43
CA ASN A 277 -19.23 0.88 9.49
C ASN A 277 -18.37 1.29 8.27
N LEU A 278 -18.57 0.68 7.09
CA LEU A 278 -17.79 0.96 5.88
C LEU A 278 -17.60 2.46 5.60
N LYS A 279 -18.66 3.28 5.76
CA LYS A 279 -18.58 4.74 5.64
C LYS A 279 -17.47 5.33 6.50
N LYS A 280 -17.46 4.95 7.76
CA LYS A 280 -16.55 5.50 8.77
C LYS A 280 -15.13 4.98 8.54
N ALA A 281 -15.00 3.74 8.09
CA ALA A 281 -13.72 3.14 7.72
C ALA A 281 -13.07 3.88 6.54
N MET A 282 -13.83 4.13 5.46
CA MET A 282 -13.34 4.87 4.29
C MET A 282 -13.02 6.34 4.62
N LEU A 283 -13.78 6.96 5.52
CA LEU A 283 -13.47 8.31 6.03
C LEU A 283 -12.24 8.32 6.93
N ALA A 284 -12.01 7.26 7.72
CA ALA A 284 -10.83 7.13 8.54
C ALA A 284 -9.56 7.01 7.68
N ASP A 285 -9.66 6.20 6.63
CA ASP A 285 -8.62 5.95 5.65
C ASP A 285 -8.24 7.21 4.85
N SER A 286 -9.21 7.82 4.16
CA SER A 286 -8.98 9.09 3.44
C SER A 286 -8.54 10.24 4.35
N GLY A 287 -9.04 10.30 5.59
CA GLY A 287 -8.56 11.23 6.60
C GLY A 287 -7.10 10.99 6.99
N ALA A 288 -6.70 9.73 7.13
CA ALA A 288 -5.30 9.35 7.36
C ALA A 288 -4.42 9.74 6.18
N THR A 289 -4.86 9.54 4.93
CA THR A 289 -4.15 9.98 3.71
C THR A 289 -3.89 11.50 3.73
N ILE A 290 -4.89 12.31 4.08
CA ILE A 290 -4.72 13.77 4.20
C ILE A 290 -3.68 14.11 5.27
N VAL A 291 -3.79 13.50 6.46
CA VAL A 291 -2.84 13.71 7.55
C VAL A 291 -1.43 13.28 7.16
N GLY A 292 -1.29 12.13 6.49
CA GLY A 292 -0.01 11.64 5.98
C GLY A 292 0.65 12.65 5.03
N ALA A 293 -0.11 13.19 4.07
CA ALA A 293 0.40 14.22 3.16
C ALA A 293 0.86 15.50 3.90
N ILE A 294 0.10 15.95 4.91
CA ILE A 294 0.46 17.10 5.75
C ILE A 294 1.77 16.84 6.51
N LEU A 295 1.95 15.64 7.07
CA LEU A 295 3.16 15.27 7.80
C LEU A 295 4.36 15.03 6.88
N GLY A 296 4.11 14.88 5.57
CA GLY A 296 5.13 14.65 4.57
C GLY A 296 5.49 13.18 4.39
N THR A 297 4.48 12.32 4.37
CA THR A 297 4.56 10.94 3.89
C THR A 297 3.53 10.70 2.78
N SER A 298 3.72 9.63 2.00
CA SER A 298 2.73 9.17 1.01
C SER A 298 1.40 8.75 1.67
N ASN A 299 0.41 8.42 0.84
CA ASN A 299 -0.94 8.01 1.25
C ASN A 299 -0.90 6.96 2.36
N THR A 300 -1.78 7.12 3.34
CA THR A 300 -1.93 6.19 4.46
C THR A 300 -3.19 5.39 4.20
N THR A 301 -3.06 4.08 4.08
CA THR A 301 -4.16 3.20 3.70
C THR A 301 -4.33 2.08 4.73
N SER A 302 -5.39 1.30 4.57
CA SER A 302 -5.69 0.12 5.38
C SER A 302 -4.69 -1.00 5.08
N PHE A 303 -4.11 -1.60 6.11
CA PHE A 303 -3.06 -2.63 5.96
C PHE A 303 -3.60 -4.06 6.07
N ILE A 304 -3.30 -4.89 5.07
CA ILE A 304 -3.74 -6.29 5.00
C ILE A 304 -3.16 -7.16 6.13
N GLU A 305 -2.01 -6.75 6.68
CA GLU A 305 -1.33 -7.32 7.84
C GLU A 305 -2.25 -7.38 9.07
N SER A 306 -3.27 -6.53 9.12
CA SER A 306 -4.32 -6.57 10.14
C SER A 306 -5.02 -7.92 10.23
N ALA A 307 -5.02 -8.70 9.14
CA ALA A 307 -5.51 -10.08 9.13
C ALA A 307 -4.81 -10.97 10.17
N SER A 308 -3.54 -10.70 10.51
CA SER A 308 -2.81 -11.46 11.52
C SER A 308 -3.33 -11.17 12.94
N GLY A 309 -3.57 -9.91 13.30
CA GLY A 309 -4.19 -9.56 14.58
C GLY A 309 -5.63 -10.03 14.68
N VAL A 310 -6.36 -9.98 13.57
CA VAL A 310 -7.71 -10.55 13.51
C VAL A 310 -7.68 -12.08 13.69
N ALA A 311 -6.70 -12.79 13.12
CA ALA A 311 -6.49 -14.21 13.39
C ALA A 311 -6.10 -14.48 14.86
N ALA A 312 -5.40 -13.56 15.52
CA ALA A 312 -5.11 -13.59 16.95
C ALA A 312 -6.30 -13.22 17.86
N GLY A 313 -7.48 -12.97 17.28
CA GLY A 313 -8.73 -12.71 18.01
C GLY A 313 -9.14 -11.23 18.08
N GLY A 314 -8.45 -10.33 17.39
CA GLY A 314 -8.85 -8.92 17.29
C GLY A 314 -10.19 -8.77 16.55
N ARG A 315 -11.10 -8.00 17.13
CA ARG A 315 -12.46 -7.80 16.58
C ARG A 315 -12.91 -6.33 16.58
N THR A 316 -12.18 -5.43 17.25
CA THR A 316 -12.63 -4.04 17.44
C THR A 316 -11.54 -3.03 17.11
N GLY A 317 -11.90 -1.75 17.13
CA GLY A 317 -10.98 -0.64 16.96
C GLY A 317 -9.90 -0.52 18.04
N LEU A 318 -10.05 -1.19 19.19
CA LEU A 318 -9.02 -1.18 20.24
C LEU A 318 -7.70 -1.77 19.73
N MET A 319 -7.78 -2.81 18.92
CA MET A 319 -6.61 -3.38 18.25
C MET A 319 -5.87 -2.33 17.39
N ALA A 320 -6.60 -1.52 16.62
CA ALA A 320 -6.00 -0.45 15.81
C ALA A 320 -5.36 0.62 16.71
N VAL A 321 -6.02 1.02 17.80
CA VAL A 321 -5.46 1.98 18.77
C VAL A 321 -4.16 1.47 19.38
N VAL A 322 -4.07 0.19 19.72
CA VAL A 322 -2.82 -0.42 20.25
C VAL A 322 -1.71 -0.33 19.22
N VAL A 323 -2.00 -0.63 17.94
CA VAL A 323 -1.02 -0.47 16.85
C VAL A 323 -0.55 0.99 16.75
N GLY A 324 -1.46 1.95 16.83
CA GLY A 324 -1.11 3.37 16.77
C GLY A 324 -0.20 3.83 17.92
N ILE A 325 -0.44 3.34 19.14
CA ILE A 325 0.46 3.58 20.29
C ILE A 325 1.85 3.01 20.01
N LEU A 326 1.93 1.78 19.47
CA LEU A 326 3.21 1.14 19.16
C LEU A 326 4.00 1.89 18.07
N PHE A 327 3.32 2.45 17.06
CA PHE A 327 3.97 3.32 16.07
C PHE A 327 4.55 4.60 16.71
N LEU A 328 3.83 5.23 17.64
CA LEU A 328 4.37 6.39 18.36
C LEU A 328 5.61 5.99 19.18
N LEU A 329 5.57 4.84 19.86
CA LEU A 329 6.73 4.33 20.60
C LEU A 329 7.92 3.99 19.68
N ALA A 330 7.64 3.53 18.46
CA ALA A 330 8.67 3.21 17.49
C ALA A 330 9.46 4.45 17.02
N THR A 331 8.93 5.67 17.17
CA THR A 331 9.66 6.90 16.80
C THR A 331 10.99 7.06 17.55
N PHE A 332 11.09 6.51 18.77
CA PHE A 332 12.31 6.51 19.57
C PHE A 332 13.37 5.52 19.06
N LEU A 333 13.02 4.62 18.13
CA LEU A 333 13.90 3.65 17.49
C LEU A 333 14.48 4.17 16.16
N SER A 334 14.46 5.49 15.94
CA SER A 334 14.97 6.13 14.71
C SER A 334 16.40 5.74 14.31
N PRO A 335 17.36 5.47 15.21
CA PRO A 335 18.71 5.05 14.79
C PRO A 335 18.72 3.68 14.10
N LEU A 336 17.78 2.80 14.46
CA LEU A 336 17.66 1.49 13.82
C LEU A 336 17.22 1.61 12.37
N ALA A 337 16.42 2.65 12.03
CA ALA A 337 15.94 2.83 10.67
C ALA A 337 17.03 3.20 9.67
N GLN A 338 18.07 3.91 10.12
CA GLN A 338 19.21 4.27 9.26
C GLN A 338 20.12 3.08 8.97
N MET A 339 20.06 2.03 9.79
CA MET A 339 20.87 0.82 9.62
C MET A 339 20.28 -0.14 8.57
N VAL A 340 19.01 0.03 8.20
CA VAL A 340 18.31 -0.92 7.31
C VAL A 340 18.63 -0.61 5.84
N PRO A 341 19.40 -1.48 5.16
CA PRO A 341 19.79 -1.26 3.78
C PRO A 341 18.65 -1.52 2.79
N SER A 342 18.75 -0.92 1.61
CA SER A 342 17.77 -1.07 0.53
C SER A 342 17.55 -2.53 0.10
N TYR A 343 18.61 -3.35 0.07
CA TYR A 343 18.52 -4.77 -0.28
C TYR A 343 17.74 -5.61 0.77
N ALA A 344 17.76 -5.23 2.05
CA ALA A 344 16.94 -5.88 3.06
C ALA A 344 15.46 -5.56 2.84
N THR A 345 15.15 -4.28 2.60
CA THR A 345 13.78 -3.84 2.30
C THR A 345 13.25 -4.42 0.99
N ALA A 346 14.11 -4.63 -0.03
CA ALA A 346 13.71 -5.24 -1.29
C ALA A 346 13.15 -6.66 -1.11
N GLY A 347 13.76 -7.48 -0.23
CA GLY A 347 13.24 -8.82 0.07
C GLY A 347 11.86 -8.80 0.73
N ALA A 348 11.60 -7.81 1.58
CA ALA A 348 10.28 -7.59 2.17
C ALA A 348 9.24 -7.14 1.14
N ILE A 349 9.62 -6.23 0.23
CA ILE A 349 8.77 -5.80 -0.89
C ILE A 349 8.39 -7.01 -1.77
N LEU A 350 9.36 -7.89 -2.09
CA LEU A 350 9.07 -9.12 -2.85
C LEU A 350 8.06 -10.02 -2.13
N TYR A 351 8.14 -10.15 -0.82
CA TYR A 351 7.16 -10.93 -0.06
C TYR A 351 5.76 -10.31 -0.12
N VAL A 352 5.65 -8.99 0.04
CA VAL A 352 4.37 -8.27 -0.10
C VAL A 352 3.79 -8.49 -1.51
N SER A 353 4.63 -8.42 -2.55
CA SER A 353 4.21 -8.72 -3.91
C SER A 353 3.63 -10.12 -4.07
N VAL A 354 4.23 -11.14 -3.44
CA VAL A 354 3.71 -12.51 -3.45
C VAL A 354 2.31 -12.58 -2.84
N LEU A 355 2.06 -11.86 -1.73
CA LEU A 355 0.74 -11.79 -1.11
C LEU A 355 -0.30 -11.13 -2.04
N MET A 356 0.09 -10.07 -2.75
CA MET A 356 -0.81 -9.38 -3.69
C MET A 356 -1.08 -10.20 -4.94
N MET A 357 -0.07 -10.93 -5.46
CA MET A 357 -0.22 -11.79 -6.64
C MET A 357 -1.09 -13.02 -6.40
N TYR A 358 -1.40 -13.38 -5.14
CA TYR A 358 -2.33 -14.47 -4.83
C TYR A 358 -3.69 -14.31 -5.54
N THR A 359 -4.14 -13.07 -5.75
CA THR A 359 -5.42 -12.77 -6.42
C THR A 359 -5.48 -13.26 -7.87
N VAL A 360 -4.32 -13.45 -8.53
CA VAL A 360 -4.21 -14.02 -9.88
C VAL A 360 -4.83 -15.42 -9.93
N GLY A 361 -4.66 -16.22 -8.87
CA GLY A 361 -5.19 -17.57 -8.78
C GLY A 361 -6.71 -17.63 -8.62
N GLU A 362 -7.34 -16.52 -8.25
CA GLU A 362 -8.80 -16.44 -8.07
C GLU A 362 -9.54 -15.92 -9.31
N ILE A 363 -8.84 -15.75 -10.43
CA ILE A 363 -9.39 -15.27 -11.69
C ILE A 363 -9.83 -16.49 -12.52
N ASP A 364 -10.99 -16.38 -13.17
CA ASP A 364 -11.43 -17.42 -14.10
C ASP A 364 -10.66 -17.32 -15.42
N TRP A 365 -9.57 -18.07 -15.51
CA TRP A 365 -8.71 -18.14 -16.69
C TRP A 365 -9.31 -18.91 -17.86
N HIS A 366 -10.42 -19.64 -17.66
CA HIS A 366 -11.09 -20.37 -18.74
C HIS A 366 -12.00 -19.45 -19.56
N ASP A 367 -12.44 -18.33 -18.97
CA ASP A 367 -13.20 -17.30 -19.67
C ASP A 367 -12.29 -16.24 -20.27
N LEU A 368 -12.04 -16.31 -21.58
CA LEU A 368 -11.21 -15.33 -22.29
C LEU A 368 -11.73 -13.88 -22.16
N THR A 369 -13.03 -13.69 -21.95
CA THR A 369 -13.61 -12.34 -21.78
C THR A 369 -13.26 -11.71 -20.43
N GLU A 370 -12.78 -12.52 -19.48
CA GLU A 370 -12.26 -12.09 -18.18
C GLU A 370 -10.72 -12.13 -18.18
N ALA A 371 -10.13 -13.22 -18.68
CA ALA A 371 -8.69 -13.46 -18.65
C ALA A 371 -7.87 -12.44 -19.48
N ALA A 372 -8.36 -12.02 -20.65
CA ALA A 372 -7.63 -11.09 -21.50
C ALA A 372 -7.49 -9.68 -20.89
N PRO A 373 -8.57 -9.02 -20.40
CA PRO A 373 -8.45 -7.76 -19.67
C PRO A 373 -7.56 -7.84 -18.44
N VAL A 374 -7.64 -8.96 -17.71
CA VAL A 374 -6.79 -9.24 -16.55
C VAL A 374 -5.32 -9.27 -16.96
N ALA A 375 -4.97 -10.06 -17.98
CA ALA A 375 -3.59 -10.20 -18.43
C ALA A 375 -3.02 -8.87 -18.92
N ILE A 376 -3.80 -8.08 -19.66
CA ILE A 376 -3.43 -6.73 -20.10
C ILE A 376 -3.12 -5.86 -18.89
N THR A 377 -4.04 -5.78 -17.92
CA THR A 377 -3.85 -4.98 -16.70
C THR A 377 -2.62 -5.43 -15.92
N PHE A 378 -2.50 -6.74 -15.66
CA PHE A 378 -1.44 -7.33 -14.86
C PHE A 378 -0.05 -7.09 -15.44
N LEU A 379 0.11 -7.19 -16.76
CA LEU A 379 1.41 -7.05 -17.44
C LEU A 379 1.76 -5.60 -17.72
N THR A 380 0.80 -4.76 -18.10
CA THR A 380 1.07 -3.37 -18.48
C THR A 380 1.48 -2.54 -17.27
N ILE A 381 0.88 -2.73 -16.09
CA ILE A 381 1.25 -1.99 -14.87
C ILE A 381 2.77 -2.02 -14.61
N PRO A 382 3.45 -3.18 -14.49
CA PRO A 382 4.89 -3.23 -14.29
C PRO A 382 5.70 -2.80 -15.52
N LEU A 383 5.29 -3.22 -16.73
CA LEU A 383 6.09 -3.03 -17.94
C LEU A 383 6.07 -1.60 -18.48
N THR A 384 5.01 -0.84 -18.22
CA THR A 384 4.94 0.59 -18.54
C THR A 384 5.34 1.49 -17.37
N TYR A 385 5.63 0.88 -16.21
CA TYR A 385 5.95 1.59 -14.97
C TYR A 385 4.84 2.54 -14.50
N SER A 386 3.60 2.32 -14.98
CA SER A 386 2.45 3.19 -14.78
C SER A 386 1.22 2.38 -14.39
N ILE A 387 0.87 2.44 -13.10
CA ILE A 387 -0.34 1.82 -12.57
C ILE A 387 -1.58 2.40 -13.25
N ALA A 388 -1.60 3.72 -13.47
CA ALA A 388 -2.72 4.41 -14.09
C ALA A 388 -2.98 3.92 -15.52
N ASP A 389 -1.93 3.74 -16.33
CA ASP A 389 -2.11 3.29 -17.71
C ASP A 389 -2.51 1.83 -17.80
N GLY A 390 -1.98 0.98 -16.90
CA GLY A 390 -2.43 -0.40 -16.84
C GLY A 390 -3.88 -0.55 -16.40
N ILE A 391 -4.35 0.26 -15.44
CA ILE A 391 -5.78 0.36 -15.09
C ILE A 391 -6.59 0.83 -16.30
N THR A 392 -6.16 1.90 -16.97
CA THR A 392 -6.81 2.43 -18.17
C THR A 392 -7.00 1.37 -19.24
N LEU A 393 -5.93 0.67 -19.62
CA LEU A 393 -5.96 -0.39 -20.63
C LEU A 393 -6.82 -1.58 -20.19
N GLY A 394 -6.81 -1.91 -18.89
CA GLY A 394 -7.67 -2.94 -18.30
C GLY A 394 -9.16 -2.66 -18.46
N PHE A 395 -9.60 -1.46 -18.07
CA PHE A 395 -11.02 -1.07 -18.20
C PHE A 395 -11.47 -0.96 -19.66
N ILE A 396 -10.64 -0.38 -20.52
CA ILE A 396 -10.95 -0.24 -21.96
C ILE A 396 -11.08 -1.62 -22.59
N SER A 397 -10.10 -2.50 -22.37
CA SER A 397 -10.14 -3.87 -22.92
C SER A 397 -11.31 -4.67 -22.39
N TYR A 398 -11.62 -4.58 -21.08
CA TYR A 398 -12.79 -5.23 -20.49
C TYR A 398 -14.10 -4.80 -21.16
N ALA A 399 -14.32 -3.50 -21.28
CA ALA A 399 -15.52 -2.95 -21.90
C ALA A 399 -15.64 -3.39 -23.36
N ILE A 400 -14.58 -3.22 -24.15
CA ILE A 400 -14.59 -3.55 -25.59
C ILE A 400 -14.81 -5.05 -25.80
N ILE A 401 -14.08 -5.92 -25.08
CA ILE A 401 -14.18 -7.37 -25.26
C ILE A 401 -15.58 -7.86 -24.90
N LYS A 402 -16.15 -7.42 -23.77
CA LYS A 402 -17.51 -7.81 -23.38
C LYS A 402 -18.57 -7.32 -24.37
N LEU A 403 -18.41 -6.12 -24.93
CA LEU A 403 -19.29 -5.60 -25.98
C LEU A 403 -19.21 -6.46 -27.24
N VAL A 404 -18.01 -6.73 -27.76
CA VAL A 404 -17.80 -7.51 -28.98
C VAL A 404 -18.26 -8.96 -28.83
N CYS A 405 -18.06 -9.57 -27.66
CA CYS A 405 -18.51 -10.94 -27.36
C CYS A 405 -20.00 -11.04 -26.99
N GLY A 406 -20.78 -9.97 -27.06
CA GLY A 406 -22.22 -9.98 -26.80
C GLY A 406 -22.62 -10.13 -25.32
N ARG A 407 -21.68 -9.95 -24.39
CA ARG A 407 -21.89 -10.12 -22.93
C ARG A 407 -22.35 -8.83 -22.24
N TYR A 408 -23.34 -8.17 -22.83
CA TYR A 408 -23.83 -6.86 -22.38
C TYR A 408 -24.35 -6.85 -20.94
N ARG A 409 -24.87 -7.99 -20.46
CA ARG A 409 -25.46 -8.11 -19.10
C ARG A 409 -24.43 -8.03 -17.98
N GLU A 410 -23.17 -8.30 -18.29
CA GLU A 410 -22.06 -8.24 -17.33
C GLU A 410 -21.46 -6.82 -17.24
N LEU A 411 -21.80 -5.95 -18.19
CA LEU A 411 -21.41 -4.54 -18.20
C LEU A 411 -22.45 -3.71 -17.46
N ASN A 412 -22.03 -3.08 -16.35
CA ASN A 412 -22.81 -2.02 -15.74
C ASN A 412 -22.40 -0.65 -16.30
N ILE A 413 -23.28 0.34 -16.09
CA ILE A 413 -23.08 1.72 -16.53
C ILE A 413 -21.77 2.31 -15.96
N GLY A 414 -21.37 1.90 -14.76
CA GLY A 414 -20.14 2.38 -14.14
C GLY A 414 -18.88 1.94 -14.88
N VAL A 415 -18.78 0.67 -15.29
CA VAL A 415 -17.66 0.18 -16.13
C VAL A 415 -17.58 0.94 -17.43
N LEU A 416 -18.72 1.14 -18.10
CA LEU A 416 -18.76 1.86 -19.39
C LEU A 416 -18.36 3.33 -19.24
N THR A 417 -18.84 3.98 -18.18
CA THR A 417 -18.50 5.38 -17.89
C THR A 417 -17.01 5.51 -17.57
N LEU A 418 -16.48 4.62 -16.73
CA LEU A 418 -15.06 4.58 -16.39
C LEU A 418 -14.20 4.29 -17.62
N ALA A 419 -14.56 3.30 -18.43
CA ALA A 419 -13.85 2.97 -19.66
C ALA A 419 -13.85 4.16 -20.64
N ALA A 420 -14.96 4.89 -20.76
CA ALA A 420 -15.04 6.09 -21.61
C ALA A 420 -14.16 7.25 -21.09
N ILE A 421 -14.19 7.52 -19.77
CA ILE A 421 -13.33 8.54 -19.15
C ILE A 421 -11.85 8.18 -19.33
N LEU A 422 -11.50 6.91 -19.10
CA LEU A 422 -10.12 6.42 -19.21
C LEU A 422 -9.66 6.38 -20.67
N LEU A 423 -10.54 6.11 -21.63
CA LEU A 423 -10.25 6.22 -23.06
C LEU A 423 -9.97 7.67 -23.46
N PHE A 424 -10.79 8.62 -23.00
CA PHE A 424 -10.54 10.03 -23.22
C PHE A 424 -9.20 10.48 -22.62
N ARG A 425 -8.87 10.04 -21.40
CA ARG A 425 -7.55 10.25 -20.78
C ARG A 425 -6.43 9.71 -21.67
N LEU A 426 -6.56 8.49 -22.16
CA LEU A 426 -5.53 7.86 -22.99
C LEU A 426 -5.27 8.67 -24.26
N ILE A 427 -6.33 9.09 -24.95
CA ILE A 427 -6.25 9.91 -26.17
C ILE A 427 -5.61 11.27 -25.87
N TRP A 428 -5.98 11.92 -24.76
CA TRP A 428 -5.43 13.23 -24.40
C TRP A 428 -3.96 13.20 -23.98
N VAL A 429 -3.52 12.12 -23.32
CA VAL A 429 -2.15 12.00 -22.78
C VAL A 429 -1.17 11.48 -23.84
N HIS A 430 -1.61 10.62 -24.74
CA HIS A 430 -0.74 9.94 -25.72
C HIS A 430 -0.99 10.33 -27.18
N GLY A 431 -2.08 11.04 -27.48
CA GLY A 431 -2.41 11.56 -28.82
C GLY A 431 -2.17 13.06 -28.87
#